data_AF-A0A8T5BQ29-F1
#
_entry.id   AF-A0A8T5BQ29-F1
#
_cell.length_a   1.000
_cell.length_b   1.000
_cell.length_c   1.000
_cell.angle_alpha   90.00
_cell.angle_beta   90.00
_cell.angle_gamma   90.00
#
_symmetry.space_group_name_H-M   'P 1'
#
loop_
_entity.id
_entity.type
_entity.pdbx_description
1 polymer ?
#
loop_
_entity_poly.entity_id
_entity_poly.type
_entity_poly.pdbx_seq_one_letter_code
_entity_poly.pdbx_strand_id
1 'polypeptide(L)'
;MRYCMKCGARLPEDEAARFCPACGAFIGAQQLPYERRFETRRESRRTLGVATLRNRVLAVLLTFVLCLIITAAGAVSKVERREADEIVDEFDRLEEFLPIAGLQFIFGNNMMYCAIMFVPVIGPYYGSYVLYSTGRALSAFGLASGYNPLELFFSLFVYPHAWLEYFSYSLALSESFWLIYAIVRHKERSLRNELSTAAKIMAICTMLLLLAAVAEMSLITYG
;
A
#
# COMPACT_ATOMS: atom_id res chain seq x y z
N MET A 1 -40.73 18.07 17.66
CA MET A 1 -40.09 17.62 18.91
C MET A 1 -39.61 16.18 18.76
N ARG A 2 -38.42 15.84 19.26
CA ARG A 2 -37.83 14.49 19.15
C ARG A 2 -37.75 13.83 20.52
N TYR A 3 -37.85 12.51 20.52
CA TYR A 3 -37.81 11.69 21.73
C TYR A 3 -36.72 10.63 21.60
N CYS A 4 -36.09 10.29 22.73
CA CYS A 4 -35.12 9.21 22.81
C CYS A 4 -35.82 7.85 22.59
N MET A 5 -35.38 7.05 21.62
CA MET A 5 -35.91 5.72 21.33
C MET A 5 -35.63 4.70 22.45
N LYS A 6 -34.68 4.98 23.35
CA LYS A 6 -34.36 4.10 24.48
C LYS A 6 -35.18 4.40 25.74
N CYS A 7 -35.38 5.68 26.08
CA CYS A 7 -36.01 6.08 27.34
C CYS A 7 -37.20 7.05 27.20
N GLY A 8 -37.57 7.44 25.99
CA GLY A 8 -38.70 8.35 25.75
C GLY A 8 -38.46 9.81 26.17
N ALA A 9 -37.31 10.16 26.73
CA ALA A 9 -37.02 11.54 27.13
C ALA A 9 -37.05 12.50 25.93
N ARG A 10 -37.60 13.70 26.12
CA ARG A 10 -37.54 14.77 25.12
C ARG A 10 -36.08 15.15 24.89
N LEU A 11 -35.65 15.12 23.64
CA LEU A 11 -34.30 15.52 23.28
C LEU A 11 -34.21 17.05 23.15
N PRO A 12 -33.11 17.67 23.62
CA PRO A 12 -32.83 19.07 23.37
C PRO A 12 -32.88 19.39 21.87
N GLU A 13 -33.36 20.58 21.49
CA GLU A 13 -33.35 21.04 20.10
C GLU A 13 -31.97 21.55 19.67
N ASP A 14 -31.13 21.84 20.66
CA ASP A 14 -29.75 22.28 20.58
C ASP A 14 -28.83 21.24 19.88
N GLU A 15 -28.02 21.77 18.96
CA GLU A 15 -27.42 21.03 17.86
C GLU A 15 -26.19 20.19 18.23
N ALA A 16 -25.82 20.07 19.51
CA ALA A 16 -24.55 19.48 19.90
C ALA A 16 -24.64 18.07 20.54
N ALA A 17 -25.80 17.66 21.07
CA ALA A 17 -25.88 16.41 21.84
C ALA A 17 -25.76 15.14 20.95
N ARG A 18 -24.71 14.33 21.17
CA ARG A 18 -24.54 12.98 20.58
C ARG A 18 -25.15 11.86 21.43
N PHE A 19 -25.39 12.16 22.71
CA PHE A 19 -25.95 11.23 23.69
C PHE A 19 -27.18 11.85 24.35
N CYS A 20 -28.15 11.02 24.69
CA CYS A 20 -29.34 11.44 25.41
C CYS A 20 -28.93 11.90 26.82
N PRO A 21 -29.28 13.13 27.25
CA PRO A 21 -28.87 13.64 28.56
C PRO A 21 -29.52 12.89 29.73
N ALA A 22 -30.66 12.23 29.51
CA ALA A 22 -31.40 11.52 30.56
C ALA A 22 -30.89 10.09 30.81
N CYS A 23 -30.42 9.38 29.77
CA CYS A 23 -30.06 7.96 29.90
C CYS A 23 -28.73 7.57 29.25
N GLY A 24 -27.98 8.54 28.70
CA GLY A 24 -26.71 8.32 28.03
C GLY A 24 -26.78 7.56 26.71
N ALA A 25 -27.98 7.23 26.20
CA ALA A 25 -28.12 6.49 24.94
C ALA A 25 -27.59 7.29 23.75
N PHE A 26 -26.84 6.66 22.87
CA PHE A 26 -26.43 7.27 21.60
C PHE A 26 -27.64 7.63 20.74
N ILE A 27 -27.67 8.85 20.21
CA ILE A 27 -28.77 9.35 19.38
C ILE A 27 -28.47 8.96 17.92
N GLY A 28 -29.23 8.00 17.37
CA GLY A 28 -29.04 7.51 16.01
C GLY A 28 -29.35 8.56 14.93
N ALA A 29 -28.84 8.37 13.71
CA ALA A 29 -29.01 9.33 12.60
C ALA A 29 -30.49 9.64 12.23
N GLN A 30 -31.42 8.73 12.52
CA GLN A 30 -32.87 8.94 12.38
C GLN A 30 -33.47 9.87 13.44
N GLN A 31 -32.78 10.12 14.55
CA GLN A 31 -33.19 11.04 15.61
C GLN A 31 -32.45 12.39 15.52
N LEU A 32 -31.50 12.54 14.60
CA LEU A 32 -30.81 13.81 14.31
C LEU A 32 -31.71 14.80 13.56
N PRO A 33 -31.41 16.12 13.64
CA PRO A 33 -32.05 17.14 12.83
C PRO A 33 -32.01 16.88 11.35
N TYR A 34 -33.03 17.38 10.62
CA TYR A 34 -33.12 17.21 9.17
C TYR A 34 -31.85 17.72 8.48
N GLU A 35 -31.37 18.91 8.85
CA GLU A 35 -30.09 19.48 8.38
C GLU A 35 -28.91 18.55 8.67
N ARG A 36 -28.69 18.15 9.93
CA ARG A 36 -27.61 17.21 10.31
C ARG A 36 -27.72 15.83 9.62
N ARG A 37 -28.93 15.34 9.41
CA ARG A 37 -29.20 14.08 8.68
C ARG A 37 -28.86 14.26 7.20
N PHE A 38 -29.19 15.41 6.62
CA PHE A 38 -28.87 15.75 5.25
C PHE A 38 -27.37 15.91 5.06
N GLU A 39 -26.68 16.60 5.97
CA GLU A 39 -25.23 16.72 6.00
C GLU A 39 -24.56 15.36 6.10
N THR A 40 -24.89 14.53 7.11
CA THR A 40 -24.32 13.17 7.24
C THR A 40 -24.57 12.30 6.01
N ARG A 41 -25.75 12.39 5.38
CA ARG A 41 -26.06 11.66 4.13
C ARG A 41 -25.28 12.20 2.93
N ARG A 42 -25.17 13.52 2.80
CA ARG A 42 -24.40 14.21 1.74
C ARG A 42 -22.91 13.93 1.87
N GLU A 43 -22.40 13.89 3.09
CA GLU A 43 -21.01 13.60 3.39
C GLU A 43 -20.67 12.12 3.17
N SER A 44 -21.57 11.20 3.55
CA SER A 44 -21.44 9.77 3.24
C SER A 44 -21.44 9.53 1.72
N ARG A 45 -22.29 10.24 0.96
CA ARG A 45 -22.26 10.25 -0.50
C ARG A 45 -20.95 10.82 -1.06
N ARG A 46 -20.41 11.89 -0.47
CA ARG A 46 -19.11 12.45 -0.88
C ARG A 46 -17.97 11.46 -0.62
N THR A 47 -17.92 10.79 0.53
CA THR A 47 -16.89 9.77 0.80
C THR A 47 -17.01 8.58 -0.15
N LEU A 48 -18.23 8.12 -0.46
CA LEU A 48 -18.46 7.09 -1.49
C LEU A 48 -18.04 7.58 -2.90
N GLY A 49 -18.29 8.85 -3.21
CA GLY A 49 -17.93 9.45 -4.50
C GLY A 49 -16.42 9.65 -4.69
N VAL A 50 -15.67 9.86 -3.60
CA VAL A 50 -14.21 9.94 -3.64
C VAL A 50 -13.60 8.53 -3.76
N ALA A 51 -14.10 7.53 -3.04
CA ALA A 51 -13.61 6.15 -3.13
C ALA A 51 -14.27 5.31 -4.24
N THR A 52 -14.57 5.92 -5.39
CA THR A 52 -15.08 5.17 -6.55
C THR A 52 -14.03 4.23 -7.11
N LEU A 53 -14.46 3.14 -7.76
CA LEU A 53 -13.55 2.19 -8.44
C LEU A 53 -12.57 2.91 -9.37
N ARG A 54 -13.04 3.90 -10.12
CA ARG A 54 -12.21 4.73 -11.00
C ARG A 54 -11.06 5.40 -10.25
N ASN A 55 -11.36 6.04 -9.12
CA ASN A 55 -10.34 6.75 -8.35
C ASN A 55 -9.34 5.77 -7.70
N ARG A 56 -9.79 4.57 -7.30
CA ARG A 56 -8.89 3.51 -6.82
C ARG A 56 -7.96 2.99 -7.91
N VAL A 57 -8.49 2.70 -9.10
CA VAL A 57 -7.68 2.28 -10.25
C VAL A 57 -6.68 3.38 -10.62
N LEU A 58 -7.11 4.64 -10.65
CA LEU A 58 -6.20 5.77 -10.88
C LEU A 58 -5.11 5.85 -9.80
N ALA A 59 -5.44 5.65 -8.52
CA ALA A 59 -4.46 5.64 -7.44
C ALA A 59 -3.41 4.53 -7.65
N VAL A 60 -3.83 3.31 -8.00
CA VAL A 60 -2.92 2.19 -8.31
C VAL A 60 -2.03 2.49 -9.52
N LEU A 61 -2.58 3.09 -10.58
CA LEU A 61 -1.78 3.46 -11.75
C LEU A 61 -0.76 4.55 -11.41
N LEU A 62 -1.14 5.55 -10.60
CA LEU A 62 -0.24 6.61 -10.16
C LEU A 62 0.86 6.06 -9.25
N THR A 63 0.54 5.16 -8.32
CA THR A 63 1.55 4.53 -7.47
C THR A 63 2.43 3.57 -8.25
N PHE A 64 1.91 2.87 -9.26
CA PHE A 64 2.70 2.03 -10.16
C PHE A 64 3.75 2.85 -10.92
N VAL A 65 3.33 3.95 -11.56
CA VAL A 65 4.26 4.87 -12.24
C VAL A 65 5.25 5.47 -11.25
N LEU A 66 4.81 5.83 -10.04
CA LEU A 66 5.70 6.32 -8.99
C LEU A 66 6.75 5.27 -8.60
N CYS A 67 6.38 3.99 -8.48
CA CYS A 67 7.34 2.92 -8.21
C CYS A 67 8.42 2.86 -9.28
N LEU A 68 8.03 2.90 -10.56
CA LEU A 68 8.97 2.87 -11.68
C LEU A 68 9.94 4.07 -11.64
N ILE A 69 9.41 5.26 -11.37
CA ILE A 69 10.23 6.48 -11.29
C ILE A 69 11.25 6.39 -10.16
N ILE A 70 10.84 5.91 -8.98
CA ILE A 70 11.72 5.80 -7.81
C ILE A 70 12.83 4.77 -8.08
N THR A 71 12.52 3.61 -8.64
CA THR A 71 13.54 2.61 -8.99
C THR A 71 14.47 3.13 -10.07
N ALA A 72 13.94 3.77 -11.12
CA ALA A 72 14.76 4.36 -12.17
C ALA A 72 15.69 5.45 -11.62
N ALA A 73 15.22 6.27 -10.67
CA ALA A 73 16.04 7.26 -9.97
C ALA A 73 17.18 6.61 -9.18
N GLY A 74 16.93 5.47 -8.53
CA GLY A 74 17.97 4.67 -7.88
C GLY A 74 18.98 4.10 -8.89
N ALA A 75 18.50 3.60 -10.04
CA ALA A 75 19.33 3.02 -11.09
C ALA A 75 20.27 4.02 -11.77
N VAL A 76 19.86 5.28 -11.91
CA VAL A 76 20.73 6.35 -12.45
C VAL A 76 21.53 7.08 -11.36
N SER A 77 21.37 6.70 -10.09
CA SER A 77 22.12 7.31 -9.01
C SER A 77 23.59 6.93 -9.10
N LYS A 78 24.47 7.80 -8.56
CA LYS A 78 25.89 7.47 -8.50
C LYS A 78 26.13 6.50 -7.37
N VAL A 79 26.70 5.34 -7.68
CA VAL A 79 27.19 4.35 -6.72
C VAL A 79 28.71 4.29 -6.84
N GLU A 80 29.41 4.40 -5.71
CA GLU A 80 30.88 4.30 -5.67
C GLU A 80 31.32 2.84 -5.83
N ARG A 81 32.52 2.58 -6.37
CA ARG A 81 33.01 1.20 -6.57
C ARG A 81 32.95 0.36 -5.31
N ARG A 82 33.41 0.90 -4.18
CA ARG A 82 33.38 0.21 -2.89
C ARG A 82 31.96 -0.19 -2.48
N GLU A 83 31.01 0.72 -2.63
CA GLU A 83 29.61 0.44 -2.29
C GLU A 83 28.98 -0.56 -3.28
N ALA A 84 29.35 -0.49 -4.56
CA ALA A 84 28.92 -1.48 -5.54
C ALA A 84 29.46 -2.88 -5.20
N ASP A 85 30.74 -2.98 -4.81
CA ASP A 85 31.35 -4.24 -4.39
C ASP A 85 30.66 -4.80 -3.14
N GLU A 86 30.31 -3.95 -2.16
CA GLU A 86 29.54 -4.33 -0.96
C GLU A 86 28.13 -4.85 -1.32
N ILE A 87 27.42 -4.18 -2.24
CA ILE A 87 26.10 -4.61 -2.71
C ILE A 87 26.19 -5.95 -3.46
N VAL A 88 27.15 -6.10 -4.37
CA VAL A 88 27.32 -7.33 -5.16
C VAL A 88 27.67 -8.51 -4.25
N ASP A 89 28.58 -8.34 -3.29
CA ASP A 89 28.91 -9.37 -2.30
C ASP A 89 27.71 -9.74 -1.41
N GLU A 90 26.85 -8.78 -1.06
CA GLU A 90 25.59 -9.08 -0.37
C GLU A 90 24.68 -9.96 -1.24
N PHE A 91 24.53 -9.64 -2.52
CA PHE A 91 23.75 -10.45 -3.46
C PHE A 91 24.32 -11.85 -3.67
N ASP A 92 25.63 -11.99 -3.86
CA ASP A 92 26.29 -13.30 -4.03
C ASP A 92 26.03 -14.20 -2.80
N ARG A 93 26.08 -13.63 -1.59
CA ARG A 93 25.72 -14.36 -0.36
C ARG A 93 24.26 -14.76 -0.32
N LEU A 94 23.35 -13.92 -0.83
CA LEU A 94 21.93 -14.28 -0.92
C LEU A 94 21.71 -15.44 -1.90
N GLU A 95 22.46 -15.47 -3.01
CA GLU A 95 22.40 -16.57 -3.98
C GLU A 95 22.77 -17.92 -3.37
N GLU A 96 23.74 -17.96 -2.45
CA GLU A 96 24.12 -19.19 -1.73
C GLU A 96 22.97 -19.81 -0.92
N PHE A 97 21.99 -19.01 -0.48
CA PHE A 97 20.82 -19.49 0.26
C PHE A 97 19.66 -19.95 -0.64
N LEU A 98 19.68 -19.62 -1.93
CA LEU A 98 18.60 -19.97 -2.87
C LEU A 98 18.37 -21.49 -3.01
N PRO A 99 19.40 -22.36 -3.09
CA PRO A 99 19.20 -23.81 -3.16
C PRO A 99 18.55 -24.42 -1.92
N ILE A 100 18.69 -23.77 -0.76
CA ILE A 100 18.22 -24.29 0.54
C ILE A 100 16.79 -23.83 0.83
N ALA A 101 16.52 -22.53 0.60
CA ALA A 101 15.26 -21.91 1.00
C ALA A 101 14.82 -20.75 0.08
N GLY A 102 15.23 -20.77 -1.21
CA GLY A 102 15.03 -19.64 -2.13
C GLY A 102 13.59 -19.16 -2.26
N LEU A 103 12.62 -20.08 -2.38
CA LEU A 103 11.20 -19.70 -2.47
C LEU A 103 10.74 -18.94 -1.21
N GLN A 104 11.07 -19.44 -0.02
CA GLN A 104 10.70 -18.82 1.25
C GLN A 104 11.42 -17.47 1.43
N PHE A 105 12.67 -17.38 1.00
CA PHE A 105 13.47 -16.17 1.09
C PHE A 105 12.91 -15.07 0.18
N ILE A 106 12.73 -15.35 -1.11
CA ILE A 106 12.19 -14.41 -2.11
C ILE A 106 10.78 -13.96 -1.72
N PHE A 107 9.88 -14.92 -1.46
CA PHE A 107 8.52 -14.60 -1.05
C PHE A 107 8.49 -13.82 0.27
N GLY A 108 9.25 -14.26 1.27
CA GLY A 108 9.29 -13.66 2.59
C GLY A 108 9.80 -12.21 2.56
N ASN A 109 10.86 -11.95 1.81
CA ASN A 109 11.44 -10.62 1.68
C ASN A 109 10.46 -9.65 1.00
N ASN A 110 9.91 -10.05 -0.15
CA ASN A 110 8.93 -9.25 -0.88
C ASN A 110 7.62 -9.04 -0.08
N MET A 111 7.14 -10.08 0.61
CA MET A 111 5.94 -9.98 1.45
C MET A 111 6.17 -9.06 2.64
N MET A 112 7.35 -9.09 3.27
CA MET A 112 7.72 -8.20 4.37
C MET A 112 7.68 -6.73 3.90
N TYR A 113 8.35 -6.41 2.79
CA TYR A 113 8.33 -5.05 2.23
C TYR A 113 6.90 -4.62 1.88
N CYS A 114 6.14 -5.47 1.19
CA CYS A 114 4.77 -5.19 0.82
C CYS A 114 3.88 -4.92 2.05
N ALA A 115 4.03 -5.70 3.13
CA ALA A 115 3.27 -5.53 4.35
C ALA A 115 3.55 -4.17 5.03
N ILE A 116 4.82 -3.76 5.08
CA ILE A 116 5.21 -2.44 5.62
C ILE A 116 4.63 -1.31 4.76
N MET A 117 4.58 -1.47 3.42
CA MET A 117 4.02 -0.48 2.51
C MET A 117 2.54 -0.17 2.76
N PHE A 118 1.77 -1.08 3.35
CA PHE A 118 0.37 -0.82 3.75
C PHE A 118 0.26 0.15 4.95
N VAL A 119 1.32 0.33 5.74
CA VAL A 119 1.27 1.17 6.93
C VAL A 119 1.13 2.64 6.50
N PRO A 120 0.13 3.38 7.02
CA PRO A 120 -0.05 4.80 6.69
C PRO A 120 1.20 5.61 7.07
N VAL A 121 1.62 6.53 6.19
CA VAL A 121 2.80 7.41 6.33
C VAL A 121 4.14 6.66 6.27
N ILE A 122 4.32 5.63 7.09
CA ILE A 122 5.54 4.81 7.14
C ILE A 122 5.72 4.04 5.82
N GLY A 123 4.64 3.48 5.29
CA GLY A 123 4.66 2.65 4.09
C GLY A 123 5.17 3.38 2.84
N PRO A 124 4.66 4.57 2.49
CA PRO A 124 5.17 5.35 1.37
C PRO A 124 6.64 5.75 1.53
N TYR A 125 7.07 6.11 2.75
CA TYR A 125 8.46 6.44 3.02
C TYR A 125 9.37 5.21 2.85
N TYR A 126 9.03 4.12 3.52
CA TYR A 126 9.80 2.87 3.50
C TYR A 126 9.79 2.23 2.10
N GLY A 127 8.64 2.20 1.43
CA GLY A 127 8.51 1.68 0.08
C GLY A 127 9.35 2.46 -0.92
N SER A 128 9.41 3.80 -0.78
CA SER A 128 10.30 4.62 -1.60
C SER A 128 11.77 4.27 -1.36
N TYR A 129 12.17 4.05 -0.11
CA TYR A 129 13.52 3.61 0.24
C TYR A 129 13.85 2.25 -0.38
N VAL A 130 12.98 1.25 -0.25
CA VAL A 130 13.17 -0.09 -0.82
C VAL A 130 13.32 -0.02 -2.34
N LEU A 131 12.39 0.65 -3.04
CA LEU A 131 12.43 0.80 -4.49
C LEU A 131 13.69 1.54 -4.97
N TYR A 132 14.08 2.61 -4.27
CA TYR A 132 15.30 3.34 -4.57
C TYR A 132 16.52 2.44 -4.39
N SER A 133 16.59 1.69 -3.28
CA SER A 133 17.67 0.73 -3.00
C SER A 133 17.76 -0.37 -4.07
N THR A 134 16.63 -0.91 -4.53
CA THR A 134 16.60 -1.85 -5.67
C THR A 134 17.18 -1.21 -6.93
N GLY A 135 16.84 0.05 -7.20
CA GLY A 135 17.46 0.82 -8.28
C GLY A 135 18.98 0.92 -8.10
N ARG A 136 19.45 1.25 -6.89
CA ARG A 136 20.90 1.34 -6.62
C ARG A 136 21.61 0.00 -6.82
N ALA A 137 20.96 -1.13 -6.49
CA ALA A 137 21.50 -2.45 -6.78
C ALA A 137 21.71 -2.64 -8.29
N LEU A 138 20.75 -2.23 -9.13
CA LEU A 138 20.92 -2.24 -10.58
C LEU A 138 22.07 -1.33 -11.04
N SER A 139 22.28 -0.19 -10.37
CA SER A 139 23.45 0.65 -10.64
C SER A 139 24.77 -0.02 -10.26
N ALA A 140 24.82 -0.76 -9.15
CA ALA A 140 25.98 -1.51 -8.72
C ALA A 140 26.32 -2.63 -9.72
N PHE A 141 25.31 -3.42 -10.11
CA PHE A 141 25.47 -4.45 -11.14
C PHE A 141 25.89 -3.88 -12.49
N GLY A 142 25.31 -2.75 -12.92
CA GLY A 142 25.75 -2.06 -14.13
C GLY A 142 27.22 -1.64 -14.09
N LEU A 143 27.69 -1.15 -12.93
CA LEU A 143 29.10 -0.80 -12.73
C LEU A 143 30.03 -2.02 -12.76
N ALA A 144 29.61 -3.13 -12.16
CA ALA A 144 30.39 -4.38 -12.08
C ALA A 144 30.46 -5.10 -13.44
N SER A 145 29.33 -5.17 -14.15
CA SER A 145 29.20 -5.91 -15.41
C SER A 145 29.44 -5.06 -16.67
N GLY A 146 29.54 -3.74 -16.54
CA GLY A 146 29.73 -2.80 -17.66
C GLY A 146 28.48 -2.48 -18.47
N TYR A 147 27.29 -2.89 -17.99
CA TYR A 147 26.00 -2.60 -18.64
C TYR A 147 25.40 -1.28 -18.15
N ASN A 148 24.53 -0.69 -18.97
CA ASN A 148 23.79 0.49 -18.56
C ASN A 148 22.73 0.12 -17.49
N PRO A 149 22.73 0.76 -16.30
CA PRO A 149 21.76 0.44 -15.24
C PRO A 149 20.28 0.59 -15.64
N LEU A 150 19.95 1.52 -16.54
CA LEU A 150 18.57 1.66 -17.02
C LEU A 150 18.18 0.52 -17.95
N GLU A 151 19.12 0.01 -18.76
CA GLU A 151 18.86 -1.17 -19.59
C GLU A 151 18.62 -2.39 -18.72
N LEU A 152 19.42 -2.58 -17.66
CA LEU A 152 19.19 -3.62 -16.65
C LEU A 152 17.84 -3.46 -15.96
N PHE A 153 17.43 -2.23 -15.62
CA PHE A 153 16.12 -2.00 -15.04
C PHE A 153 14.97 -2.41 -15.97
N PHE A 154 15.02 -2.01 -17.25
CA PHE A 154 13.98 -2.36 -18.20
C PHE A 154 13.98 -3.85 -18.57
N SER A 155 15.14 -4.53 -18.53
CA SER A 155 15.21 -5.96 -18.81
C SER A 155 14.49 -6.80 -17.75
N LEU A 156 14.37 -6.31 -16.50
CA LEU A 156 13.59 -7.00 -15.45
C LEU A 156 12.14 -7.25 -15.87
N PHE A 157 11.54 -6.33 -16.63
CA PHE A 157 10.14 -6.44 -17.08
C PHE A 157 9.94 -7.45 -18.21
N VAL A 158 11.00 -8.08 -18.71
CA VAL A 158 10.86 -9.29 -19.54
C VAL A 158 10.35 -10.46 -18.69
N TYR A 159 10.68 -10.47 -17.40
CA TYR A 159 10.32 -11.53 -16.49
C TYR A 159 8.97 -11.27 -15.79
N PRO A 160 8.12 -12.29 -15.64
CA PRO A 160 6.79 -12.12 -15.06
C PRO A 160 6.81 -11.77 -13.56
N HIS A 161 7.85 -12.18 -12.81
CA HIS A 161 7.95 -11.88 -11.38
C HIS A 161 8.03 -10.37 -11.12
N ALA A 162 8.79 -9.63 -11.92
CA ALA A 162 8.91 -8.18 -11.81
C ALA A 162 7.56 -7.47 -11.94
N TRP A 163 6.70 -7.87 -12.88
CA TRP A 163 5.36 -7.31 -13.00
C TRP A 163 4.53 -7.55 -11.75
N LEU A 164 4.53 -8.78 -11.25
CA LEU A 164 3.75 -9.18 -10.07
C LEU A 164 4.18 -8.42 -8.81
N GLU A 165 5.48 -8.21 -8.62
CA GLU A 165 6.02 -7.41 -7.52
C GLU A 165 5.60 -5.94 -7.62
N TYR A 166 5.82 -5.30 -8.77
CA TYR A 166 5.47 -3.89 -8.94
C TYR A 166 3.96 -3.65 -8.82
N PHE A 167 3.13 -4.57 -9.31
CA PHE A 167 1.69 -4.51 -9.06
C PHE A 167 1.36 -4.64 -7.57
N SER A 168 1.99 -5.57 -6.86
CA SER A 168 1.77 -5.76 -5.41
C SER A 168 2.16 -4.52 -4.60
N TYR A 169 3.31 -3.92 -4.90
CA TYR A 169 3.78 -2.70 -4.24
C TYR A 169 2.92 -1.49 -4.58
N SER A 170 2.49 -1.35 -5.84
CA SER A 170 1.59 -0.26 -6.24
C SER A 170 0.23 -0.35 -5.52
N LEU A 171 -0.32 -1.56 -5.35
CA LEU A 171 -1.55 -1.80 -4.59
C LEU A 171 -1.36 -1.45 -3.11
N ALA A 172 -0.28 -1.90 -2.49
CA ALA A 172 0.03 -1.62 -1.08
C ALA A 172 0.17 -0.12 -0.81
N LEU A 173 0.94 0.59 -1.65
CA LEU A 173 1.11 2.04 -1.56
C LEU A 173 -0.21 2.79 -1.79
N SER A 174 -1.01 2.36 -2.78
CA SER A 174 -2.33 2.95 -3.03
C SER A 174 -3.23 2.83 -1.81
N GLU A 175 -3.32 1.64 -1.19
CA GLU A 175 -4.12 1.44 0.02
C GLU A 175 -3.58 2.24 1.22
N SER A 176 -2.26 2.41 1.33
CA SER A 176 -1.68 3.31 2.35
C SER A 176 -2.17 4.75 2.18
N PHE A 177 -2.23 5.27 0.94
CA PHE A 177 -2.81 6.59 0.69
C PHE A 177 -4.30 6.67 1.02
N TRP A 178 -5.09 5.64 0.73
CA TRP A 178 -6.51 5.59 1.11
C TRP A 178 -6.71 5.55 2.63
N LEU A 179 -5.86 4.82 3.35
CA LEU A 179 -5.86 4.79 4.81
C LEU A 179 -5.46 6.16 5.40
N ILE A 180 -4.43 6.81 4.87
CA ILE A 180 -4.06 8.19 5.25
C ILE A 180 -5.26 9.13 5.04
N TYR A 181 -5.91 9.05 3.88
CA TYR A 181 -7.09 9.86 3.58
C TYR A 181 -8.23 9.63 4.58
N ALA A 182 -8.50 8.38 4.94
CA ALA A 182 -9.53 8.05 5.93
C ALA A 182 -9.20 8.53 7.35
N ILE A 183 -7.92 8.46 7.75
CA ILE A 183 -7.41 8.97 9.03
C ILE A 183 -7.60 10.50 9.10
N VAL A 184 -7.11 11.22 8.09
CA VAL A 184 -7.16 12.69 8.02
C VAL A 184 -8.60 13.21 8.00
N ARG A 185 -9.54 12.44 7.41
CA ARG A 185 -10.95 12.80 7.40
C ARG A 185 -11.69 12.45 8.71
N HIS A 186 -11.01 11.92 9.73
CA HIS A 186 -11.53 11.63 11.08
C HIS A 186 -12.86 10.85 11.11
N LYS A 187 -13.04 9.86 10.23
CA LYS A 187 -14.27 9.04 10.19
C LYS A 187 -13.98 7.60 10.53
N GLU A 188 -14.28 7.20 11.77
CA GLU A 188 -14.09 5.82 12.25
C GLU A 188 -14.77 4.77 11.35
N ARG A 189 -15.99 5.05 10.88
CA ARG A 189 -16.70 4.13 9.97
C ARG A 189 -16.03 4.03 8.60
N SER A 190 -15.42 5.11 8.12
CA SER A 190 -14.64 5.10 6.88
C SER A 190 -13.37 4.28 7.08
N LEU A 191 -12.65 4.51 8.17
CA LEU A 191 -11.42 3.80 8.51
C LEU A 191 -11.62 2.28 8.62
N ARG A 192 -12.70 1.82 9.27
CA ARG A 192 -13.02 0.38 9.34
C ARG A 192 -13.26 -0.26 7.97
N ASN A 193 -13.95 0.45 7.08
CA ASN A 193 -14.20 -0.03 5.73
C ASN A 193 -12.92 -0.06 4.89
N GLU A 194 -12.07 0.97 5.03
CA GLU A 194 -10.77 1.04 4.36
C GLU A 194 -9.82 -0.05 4.87
N LEU A 195 -9.77 -0.31 6.18
CA LEU A 195 -9.00 -1.42 6.75
C LEU A 195 -9.46 -2.79 6.24
N SER A 196 -10.78 -3.00 6.13
CA SER A 196 -11.32 -4.23 5.54
C SER A 196 -10.95 -4.38 4.07
N THR A 197 -10.87 -3.26 3.34
CA THR A 197 -10.45 -3.24 1.93
C THR A 197 -8.95 -3.53 1.82
N ALA A 198 -8.13 -2.85 2.61
CA ALA A 198 -6.69 -3.06 2.69
C ALA A 198 -6.35 -4.52 3.03
N ALA A 199 -7.09 -5.17 3.95
CA ALA A 199 -6.89 -6.59 4.26
C ALA A 199 -7.18 -7.52 3.06
N LYS A 200 -8.21 -7.22 2.26
CA LYS A 200 -8.51 -7.98 1.03
C LYS A 200 -7.42 -7.76 -0.03
N ILE A 201 -6.96 -6.53 -0.19
CA ILE A 201 -5.88 -6.20 -1.12
C ILE A 201 -4.57 -6.86 -0.67
N MET A 202 -4.29 -6.88 0.63
CA MET A 202 -3.13 -7.59 1.20
C MET A 202 -3.17 -9.08 0.85
N ALA A 203 -4.33 -9.74 0.98
CA ALA A 203 -4.47 -11.13 0.56
C ALA A 203 -4.21 -11.32 -0.95
N ILE A 204 -4.65 -10.37 -1.80
CA ILE A 204 -4.34 -10.39 -3.23
C ILE A 204 -2.83 -10.23 -3.46
N CYS A 205 -2.18 -9.26 -2.81
CA CYS A 205 -0.73 -9.08 -2.90
C CYS A 205 0.02 -10.32 -2.45
N THR A 206 -0.40 -10.99 -1.38
CA THR A 206 0.20 -12.27 -0.94
C THR A 206 0.17 -13.32 -2.04
N MET A 207 -0.96 -13.47 -2.74
CA MET A 207 -1.06 -14.42 -3.85
C MET A 207 -0.18 -14.01 -5.04
N LEU A 208 -0.16 -12.72 -5.39
CA LEU A 208 0.68 -12.21 -6.48
C LEU A 208 2.17 -12.41 -6.19
N LEU A 209 2.63 -12.10 -4.98
CA LEU A 209 4.02 -12.26 -4.56
C LEU A 209 4.43 -13.73 -4.44
N LEU A 210 3.51 -14.62 -4.03
CA LEU A 210 3.79 -16.04 -4.06
C LEU A 210 3.99 -16.55 -5.50
N LEU A 211 3.14 -16.11 -6.43
CA LEU A 211 3.31 -16.42 -7.85
C LEU A 211 4.60 -15.82 -8.42
N ALA A 212 4.98 -14.61 -7.99
CA ALA A 212 6.24 -13.97 -8.38
C ALA A 212 7.43 -14.82 -7.94
N ALA A 213 7.46 -15.20 -6.67
CA ALA A 213 8.54 -16.01 -6.11
C ALA A 213 8.64 -17.40 -6.76
N VAL A 214 7.51 -18.04 -7.09
CA VAL A 214 7.50 -19.30 -7.84
C VAL A 214 8.08 -19.11 -9.25
N ALA A 215 7.67 -18.04 -9.95
CA ALA A 215 8.17 -17.75 -11.29
C ALA A 215 9.67 -17.44 -11.28
N GLU A 216 10.14 -16.66 -10.31
CA GLU A 216 11.55 -16.32 -10.14
C GLU A 216 12.38 -17.56 -9.81
N MET A 217 11.96 -18.38 -8.85
CA MET A 217 12.65 -19.64 -8.53
C MET A 217 12.70 -20.60 -9.72
N SER A 218 11.63 -20.66 -10.53
CA SER A 218 11.63 -21.50 -11.73
C SER A 218 12.64 -21.02 -12.78
N LEU A 219 12.82 -19.70 -12.92
CA LEU A 219 13.80 -19.11 -13.83
C LEU A 219 15.21 -19.39 -13.35
N ILE A 220 15.48 -19.29 -12.05
CA ILE A 220 16.80 -19.58 -11.47
C ILE A 220 17.13 -21.08 -11.56
N THR A 221 16.13 -21.96 -11.40
CA THR A 221 16.36 -23.41 -11.39
C THR A 221 16.51 -24.01 -12.79
N TYR A 222 15.78 -23.47 -13.78
CA TYR A 222 15.68 -24.05 -15.13
C TYR A 222 16.20 -23.16 -16.27
N GLY A 223 16.49 -21.89 -16.00
CA GLY A 223 17.06 -20.94 -16.96
C GLY A 223 18.59 -20.97 -16.95
#